data_AF-A0A6I4Z6L5-F1
#
_entry.id   AF-A0A6I4Z6L5-F1
#
_cell.length_a   1.000
_cell.length_b   1.000
_cell.length_c   1.000
_cell.angle_alpha   90.00
_cell.angle_beta   90.00
_cell.angle_gamma   90.00
#
_symmetry.space_group_name_H-M   'P 1'
#
loop_
_entity.id
_entity.type
_entity.pdbx_description
1 polymer ?
#
loop_
_entity_poly.entity_id
_entity_poly.type
_entity_poly.pdbx_seq_one_letter_code
_entity_poly.pdbx_strand_id
1 'polypeptide(L)'
;MFEGKRTYVALDLETTGLDPSDDRITEIGAVRFDEEGRELGVFDQLIDPGRPIPAFTEKLTGITNEDVRGAPAFGDVASDLAAFVGESAVVGQNVRFDLAFLAEAGLEFEGPALDTLRFARILFPEGPGALSDLAAELGVEMPVAHRALADARATASVFLQLRRRAAALAPEERSSLVRVVALDEPALARELGSEELGADDAFEAPALPERWEPPEPLERAETPERVTTEEVREALAGAARVVERFEERPQQEEMAEAVAGAFTDGGHWLVEAGTGVGKSLAYLIPAALYALRNGTRVVVSTNTIALQEQLLGKDVPALREILREAGAIASPDELRVALLKGRANYLCVQRWMGHPASLSDPEVARLAGSLARWLPKTHTGDRSELRLDRGARSAWARFSAADADCLSRQHTFVREGRCFLQRARKTAEGAHLVIVNHALLLADLASGGSAIPAYDHLIVDEAHNLEGQATQQFGLHIGARQVTDALEAIHRPRTSERREGGIVATAGLPEALGAGAAGALKAAVAGAAKGVAGPFEAVGALTEESRDDRVSITPGVRSGTRWG
;
A
#
# COMPACT_ATOMS: atom_id res chain seq x y z
N MET A 1 -14.12 -16.69 45.45
CA MET A 1 -14.54 -15.52 44.65
C MET A 1 -13.41 -15.33 43.65
N PHE A 2 -13.49 -16.00 42.50
CA PHE A 2 -12.48 -15.87 41.45
C PHE A 2 -12.80 -14.58 40.70
N GLU A 3 -11.93 -13.58 40.78
CA GLU A 3 -11.87 -12.50 39.80
C GLU A 3 -11.88 -13.16 38.41
N GLY A 4 -12.93 -12.89 37.62
CA GLY A 4 -13.20 -13.61 36.38
C GLY A 4 -12.07 -13.38 35.37
N LYS A 5 -11.28 -14.42 35.10
CA LYS A 5 -10.29 -14.40 34.02
C LYS A 5 -10.98 -14.06 32.70
N ARG A 6 -10.46 -13.09 31.95
CA ARG A 6 -10.95 -12.77 30.61
C ARG A 6 -10.81 -13.98 29.71
N THR A 7 -11.83 -14.24 28.91
CA THR A 7 -11.84 -15.32 27.92
C THR A 7 -12.09 -14.74 26.54
N TYR A 8 -11.49 -15.37 25.54
CA TYR A 8 -11.59 -15.00 24.14
C TYR A 8 -12.14 -16.18 23.36
N VAL A 9 -12.77 -15.92 22.23
CA VAL A 9 -13.13 -16.93 21.24
C VAL A 9 -12.51 -16.54 19.91
N ALA A 10 -11.52 -17.30 19.46
CA ALA A 10 -11.04 -17.19 18.09
C ALA A 10 -12.04 -17.86 17.16
N LEU A 11 -12.45 -17.17 16.10
CA LEU A 11 -13.49 -17.60 15.17
C LEU A 11 -12.98 -17.43 13.73
N ASP A 12 -13.27 -18.43 12.91
CA ASP A 12 -13.02 -18.43 11.48
C ASP A 12 -14.15 -19.19 10.76
N LEU A 13 -14.51 -18.74 9.56
CA LEU A 13 -15.55 -19.35 8.72
C LEU A 13 -15.01 -19.69 7.35
N GLU A 14 -15.40 -20.86 6.83
CA GLU A 14 -15.32 -21.14 5.40
C GLU A 14 -16.68 -20.88 4.76
N THR A 15 -16.68 -20.35 3.55
CA THR A 15 -17.88 -19.86 2.86
C THR A 15 -17.88 -20.26 1.39
N THR A 16 -19.05 -20.24 0.75
CA THR A 16 -19.17 -20.53 -0.70
C THR A 16 -18.51 -19.46 -1.59
N GLY A 17 -18.25 -18.27 -1.05
CA GLY A 17 -17.64 -17.12 -1.72
C GLY A 17 -17.43 -15.95 -0.77
N LEU A 18 -17.28 -14.72 -1.28
CA LEU A 18 -16.81 -13.57 -0.51
C LEU A 18 -17.90 -12.54 -0.14
N ASP A 19 -19.12 -12.69 -0.67
CA ASP A 19 -20.19 -11.72 -0.44
C ASP A 19 -21.23 -12.29 0.53
N PRO A 20 -21.36 -11.77 1.77
CA PRO A 20 -22.34 -12.27 2.73
C PRO A 20 -23.77 -12.33 2.19
N SER A 21 -24.18 -11.37 1.35
CA SER A 21 -25.55 -11.31 0.83
C SER A 21 -25.84 -12.45 -0.14
N ASP A 22 -24.87 -12.80 -0.99
CA ASP A 22 -25.04 -13.80 -2.03
C ASP A 22 -24.52 -15.19 -1.61
N ASP A 23 -23.47 -15.27 -0.81
CA ASP A 23 -22.78 -16.51 -0.40
C ASP A 23 -23.25 -17.05 0.95
N ARG A 24 -22.86 -18.29 1.28
CA ARG A 24 -23.31 -19.00 2.49
C ARG A 24 -22.14 -19.65 3.23
N ILE A 25 -22.30 -19.86 4.53
CA ILE A 25 -21.32 -20.51 5.42
C ILE A 25 -21.29 -22.02 5.12
N THR A 26 -20.10 -22.61 5.05
CA THR A 26 -19.86 -24.05 4.83
C THR A 26 -19.15 -24.74 5.99
N GLU A 27 -18.39 -24.01 6.80
CA GLU A 27 -17.73 -24.52 8.01
C GLU A 27 -17.61 -23.41 9.05
N ILE A 28 -17.73 -23.77 10.33
CA ILE A 28 -17.51 -22.89 11.48
C ILE A 28 -16.44 -23.52 12.36
N GLY A 29 -15.35 -22.78 12.57
CA GLY A 29 -14.30 -23.13 13.53
C GLY A 29 -14.22 -22.07 14.61
N ALA A 30 -14.36 -22.46 15.87
CA ALA A 30 -14.16 -21.56 16.99
C ALA A 30 -13.41 -22.22 18.14
N VAL A 31 -12.52 -21.47 18.78
CA VAL A 31 -11.72 -21.92 19.91
C VAL A 31 -11.85 -20.93 21.04
N ARG A 32 -12.36 -21.39 22.18
CA ARG A 32 -12.41 -20.60 23.42
C ARG A 32 -11.09 -20.78 24.16
N PHE A 33 -10.46 -19.70 24.58
CA PHE A 33 -9.19 -19.73 25.30
C PHE A 33 -9.10 -18.64 26.39
N ASP A 34 -8.23 -18.84 27.37
CA ASP A 34 -7.91 -17.84 28.40
C ASP A 34 -6.71 -16.97 28.04
N GLU A 35 -6.38 -16.00 28.88
CA GLU A 35 -5.27 -15.07 28.64
C GLU A 35 -3.89 -15.74 28.56
N GLU A 36 -3.75 -16.93 29.15
CA GLU A 36 -2.52 -17.72 29.09
C GLU A 36 -2.44 -18.57 27.81
N GLY A 37 -3.51 -18.61 27.02
CA GLY A 37 -3.63 -19.37 25.79
C GLY A 37 -4.05 -20.82 25.99
N ARG A 38 -4.60 -21.17 27.15
CA ARG A 38 -5.13 -22.52 27.38
C ARG A 38 -6.47 -22.65 26.67
N GLU A 39 -6.58 -23.66 25.80
CA GLU A 39 -7.82 -24.04 25.14
C GLU A 39 -8.85 -24.52 26.19
N LEU A 40 -9.99 -23.84 26.24
CA LEU A 40 -11.10 -24.10 27.18
C LEU A 40 -12.24 -24.87 26.50
N GLY A 41 -12.32 -24.82 25.18
CA GLY A 41 -13.34 -25.50 24.40
C GLY A 41 -13.20 -25.21 22.91
N VAL A 42 -13.86 -26.04 22.10
CA VAL A 42 -13.86 -25.97 20.64
C VAL A 42 -15.29 -26.11 20.13
N PHE A 43 -15.59 -25.35 19.08
CA PHE A 43 -16.74 -25.50 18.22
C PHE A 43 -16.23 -25.78 16.81
N ASP A 44 -16.62 -26.89 16.22
CA ASP A 44 -16.14 -27.34 14.91
C ASP A 44 -17.30 -28.01 14.18
N GLN A 45 -17.80 -27.35 13.13
CA GLN A 45 -19.06 -27.74 12.51
C GLN A 45 -19.07 -27.43 11.01
N LEU A 46 -19.22 -28.46 10.19
CA LEU A 46 -19.62 -28.30 8.79
C LEU A 46 -21.08 -27.86 8.72
N ILE A 47 -21.40 -27.02 7.75
CA ILE A 47 -22.73 -26.43 7.54
C ILE A 47 -23.20 -26.78 6.14
N ASP A 48 -24.46 -27.21 6.00
CA ASP A 48 -25.10 -27.30 4.69
C ASP A 48 -25.45 -25.87 4.22
N PRO A 49 -24.76 -25.33 3.19
CA PRO A 49 -25.01 -23.99 2.70
C PRO A 49 -26.34 -23.87 1.92
N GLY A 50 -27.05 -24.99 1.67
CA GLY A 50 -28.28 -25.04 0.87
C GLY A 50 -28.06 -24.76 -0.62
N ARG A 51 -26.80 -24.74 -1.07
CA ARG A 51 -26.40 -24.45 -2.45
C ARG A 51 -25.11 -25.18 -2.83
N PRO A 52 -24.83 -25.38 -4.13
CA PRO A 52 -23.56 -25.96 -4.54
C PRO A 52 -22.37 -25.07 -4.16
N ILE A 53 -21.33 -25.68 -3.60
CA ILE A 53 -20.02 -25.07 -3.36
C ILE A 53 -19.31 -24.92 -4.72
N PRO A 54 -18.86 -23.72 -5.10
CA PRO A 54 -18.11 -23.51 -6.33
C PRO A 54 -16.79 -24.26 -6.36
N ALA A 55 -16.38 -24.76 -7.53
CA ALA A 55 -15.14 -25.54 -7.69
C ALA A 55 -13.86 -24.77 -7.27
N PHE A 56 -13.86 -23.45 -7.38
CA PHE A 56 -12.76 -22.62 -6.89
C PHE A 56 -12.62 -22.68 -5.37
N THR A 57 -13.74 -22.59 -4.65
CA THR A 57 -13.82 -22.67 -3.19
C THR A 57 -13.42 -24.07 -2.71
N GLU A 58 -13.96 -25.12 -3.34
CA GLU A 58 -13.60 -26.51 -3.04
C GLU A 58 -12.09 -26.75 -3.19
N LYS A 59 -11.45 -26.16 -4.21
CA LYS A 59 -10.00 -26.24 -4.38
C LYS A 59 -9.21 -25.50 -3.29
N LEU A 60 -9.79 -24.43 -2.74
CA LEU A 60 -9.14 -23.60 -1.73
C LEU A 60 -9.25 -24.24 -0.33
N THR A 61 -10.44 -24.66 0.06
CA THR A 61 -10.77 -25.13 1.42
C THR A 61 -10.72 -26.66 1.55
N GLY A 62 -10.78 -27.38 0.43
CA GLY A 62 -10.92 -28.83 0.40
C GLY A 62 -12.31 -29.33 0.79
N ILE A 63 -13.27 -28.44 1.08
CA ILE A 63 -14.65 -28.81 1.43
C ILE A 63 -15.44 -29.07 0.16
N THR A 64 -15.87 -30.31 -0.02
CA THR A 64 -16.65 -30.74 -1.17
C THR A 64 -18.15 -30.66 -0.91
N ASN A 65 -18.94 -30.68 -1.98
CA ASN A 65 -20.40 -30.81 -1.89
C ASN A 65 -20.87 -32.11 -1.22
N GLU A 66 -20.01 -33.13 -1.13
CA GLU A 66 -20.32 -34.37 -0.41
C GLU A 66 -20.12 -34.20 1.10
N ASP A 67 -19.10 -33.45 1.52
CA ASP A 67 -18.77 -33.25 2.94
C ASP A 67 -19.87 -32.51 3.70
N VAL A 68 -20.52 -31.55 3.04
CA VAL A 68 -21.63 -30.77 3.63
C VAL A 68 -22.99 -31.47 3.49
N ARG A 69 -23.07 -32.61 2.78
CA ARG A 69 -24.34 -33.30 2.58
C ARG A 69 -24.83 -33.92 3.89
N GLY A 70 -25.96 -33.44 4.38
CA GLY A 70 -26.54 -33.91 5.65
C GLY A 70 -25.91 -33.28 6.89
N ALA A 71 -25.02 -32.30 6.70
CA ALA A 71 -24.64 -31.37 7.74
C ALA A 71 -25.86 -30.51 8.17
N PRO A 72 -25.90 -29.99 9.41
CA PRO A 72 -26.95 -29.09 9.84
C PRO A 72 -26.95 -27.79 9.02
N ALA A 73 -28.11 -27.15 8.89
CA ALA A 73 -28.15 -25.78 8.40
C ALA A 73 -27.65 -24.83 9.49
N PHE A 74 -27.20 -23.63 9.12
CA PHE A 74 -26.71 -22.64 10.09
C PHE A 74 -27.71 -22.36 11.23
N GLY A 75 -29.00 -22.23 10.89
CA GLY A 75 -30.05 -21.98 11.87
C GLY A 75 -30.20 -23.06 12.94
N ASP A 76 -29.79 -24.30 12.66
CA ASP A 76 -29.83 -25.42 13.62
C ASP A 76 -28.74 -25.32 14.69
N VAL A 77 -27.64 -24.61 14.40
CA VAL A 77 -26.46 -24.52 15.28
C VAL A 77 -26.19 -23.11 15.81
N ALA A 78 -26.93 -22.11 15.32
CA ALA A 78 -26.73 -20.70 15.69
C ALA A 78 -26.85 -20.45 17.20
N SER A 79 -27.80 -21.09 17.88
CA SER A 79 -27.95 -20.96 19.34
C SER A 79 -26.79 -21.57 20.12
N ASP A 80 -26.24 -22.67 19.62
CA ASP A 80 -25.11 -23.36 20.26
C ASP A 80 -23.83 -22.55 20.09
N LEU A 81 -23.62 -21.98 18.91
CA LEU A 81 -22.52 -21.04 18.65
C LEU A 81 -22.65 -19.78 19.52
N ALA A 82 -23.85 -19.20 19.63
CA ALA A 82 -24.11 -18.05 20.48
C ALA A 82 -23.78 -18.35 21.96
N ALA A 83 -24.18 -19.52 22.47
CA ALA A 83 -23.86 -19.96 23.82
C ALA A 83 -22.34 -20.26 24.00
N PHE A 84 -21.69 -20.75 22.94
CA PHE A 84 -20.24 -20.98 22.92
C PHE A 84 -19.44 -19.68 22.89
N VAL A 85 -19.94 -18.61 22.28
CA VAL A 85 -19.28 -17.29 22.34
C VAL A 85 -19.60 -16.57 23.64
N GLY A 86 -20.88 -16.51 24.03
CA GLY A 86 -21.32 -15.80 25.22
C GLY A 86 -20.89 -14.34 25.22
N GLU A 87 -20.32 -13.87 26.33
CA GLU A 87 -19.80 -12.51 26.50
C GLU A 87 -18.30 -12.38 26.14
N SER A 88 -17.66 -13.46 25.67
CA SER A 88 -16.24 -13.44 25.31
C SER A 88 -15.98 -12.50 24.13
N ALA A 89 -14.79 -11.89 24.11
CA ALA A 89 -14.34 -11.13 22.96
C ALA A 89 -14.07 -12.08 21.77
N VAL A 90 -14.59 -11.74 20.60
CA VAL A 90 -14.40 -12.52 19.38
C VAL A 90 -13.11 -12.07 18.71
N VAL A 91 -12.22 -13.00 18.42
CA VAL A 91 -10.92 -12.76 17.80
C VAL A 91 -10.93 -13.41 16.42
N GLY A 92 -10.49 -12.71 15.38
CA GLY A 92 -10.43 -13.26 14.02
C GLY A 92 -9.33 -12.60 13.20
N GLN A 93 -8.92 -13.23 12.10
CA GLN A 93 -8.08 -12.56 11.09
C GLN A 93 -9.02 -11.92 10.07
N ASN A 94 -9.07 -10.58 10.01
CA ASN A 94 -10.10 -9.88 9.23
C ASN A 94 -11.53 -10.23 9.71
N VAL A 95 -11.71 -10.33 11.03
CA VAL A 95 -12.94 -10.82 11.73
C VAL A 95 -14.26 -10.16 11.28
N ARG A 96 -14.19 -8.95 10.71
CA ARG A 96 -15.37 -8.28 10.14
C ARG A 96 -16.00 -9.06 8.99
N PHE A 97 -15.21 -9.85 8.26
CA PHE A 97 -15.70 -10.75 7.22
C PHE A 97 -16.61 -11.82 7.83
N ASP A 98 -16.11 -12.56 8.82
CA ASP A 98 -16.84 -13.63 9.50
C ASP A 98 -18.13 -13.10 10.16
N LEU A 99 -18.00 -11.99 10.88
CA LEU A 99 -19.14 -11.36 11.55
C LEU A 99 -20.20 -10.85 10.57
N ALA A 100 -19.82 -10.43 9.36
CA ALA A 100 -20.79 -10.02 8.34
C ALA A 100 -21.60 -11.23 7.83
N PHE A 101 -20.98 -12.38 7.64
CA PHE A 101 -21.68 -13.63 7.29
C PHE A 101 -22.62 -14.10 8.42
N LEU A 102 -22.17 -14.02 9.67
CA LEU A 102 -23.02 -14.37 10.82
C LEU A 102 -24.20 -13.41 10.98
N ALA A 103 -23.98 -12.10 10.82
CA ALA A 103 -25.03 -11.10 10.91
C ALA A 103 -26.09 -11.30 9.81
N GLU A 104 -25.67 -11.54 8.56
CA GLU A 104 -26.58 -11.87 7.45
C GLU A 104 -27.36 -13.17 7.72
N ALA A 105 -26.73 -14.14 8.39
CA ALA A 105 -27.37 -15.38 8.82
C ALA A 105 -28.22 -15.24 10.10
N GLY A 106 -28.32 -14.03 10.67
CA GLY A 106 -29.18 -13.71 11.81
C GLY A 106 -28.54 -13.89 13.20
N LEU A 107 -27.21 -13.97 13.28
CA LEU A 107 -26.45 -14.07 14.53
C LEU A 107 -25.50 -12.89 14.71
N GLU A 108 -25.71 -12.12 15.78
CA GLU A 108 -24.80 -11.05 16.21
C GLU A 108 -24.27 -11.35 17.62
N PHE A 109 -23.04 -10.94 17.90
CA PHE A 109 -22.42 -11.08 19.22
C PHE A 109 -22.36 -9.73 19.93
N GLU A 110 -22.57 -9.74 21.24
CA GLU A 110 -22.48 -8.54 22.08
C GLU A 110 -21.02 -8.19 22.46
N GLY A 111 -20.15 -9.21 22.51
CA GLY A 111 -18.74 -9.05 22.84
C GLY A 111 -17.95 -8.25 21.80
N PRO A 112 -16.83 -7.62 22.19
CA PRO A 112 -16.02 -6.84 21.25
C PRO A 112 -15.34 -7.76 20.21
N ALA A 113 -15.25 -7.27 18.98
CA ALA A 113 -14.49 -7.91 17.91
C ALA A 113 -13.04 -7.39 17.88
N LEU A 114 -12.08 -8.31 17.88
CA LEU A 114 -10.65 -8.05 17.88
C LEU A 114 -10.02 -8.64 16.61
N ASP A 115 -9.59 -7.75 15.71
CA ASP A 115 -9.01 -8.14 14.43
C ASP A 115 -7.48 -8.27 14.54
N THR A 116 -6.98 -9.50 14.39
CA THR A 116 -5.55 -9.81 14.45
C THR A 116 -4.77 -9.23 13.27
N LEU A 117 -5.37 -9.12 12.08
CA LEU A 117 -4.76 -8.43 10.93
C LEU A 117 -4.57 -6.95 11.26
N ARG A 118 -5.57 -6.35 11.88
CA ARG A 118 -5.50 -4.94 12.26
C ARG A 118 -4.46 -4.71 13.35
N PHE A 119 -4.42 -5.58 14.35
CA PHE A 119 -3.41 -5.54 15.42
C PHE A 119 -1.99 -5.69 14.85
N ALA A 120 -1.79 -6.64 13.92
CA ALA A 120 -0.52 -6.83 13.22
C ALA A 120 -0.11 -5.59 12.42
N ARG A 121 -1.03 -4.93 11.70
CA ARG A 121 -0.74 -3.69 10.95
C ARG A 121 -0.35 -2.49 11.83
N ILE A 122 -0.69 -2.51 13.11
CA ILE A 122 -0.25 -1.48 14.07
C ILE A 122 1.17 -1.80 14.53
N LEU A 123 1.45 -3.06 14.90
CA LEU A 123 2.74 -3.47 15.47
C LEU A 123 3.84 -3.65 14.41
N PHE A 124 3.45 -4.09 13.22
CA PHE A 124 4.28 -4.41 12.04
C PHE A 124 3.62 -3.84 10.76
N PRO A 125 3.68 -2.51 10.54
CA PRO A 125 3.03 -1.88 9.38
C PRO A 125 3.51 -2.39 8.00
N GLU A 126 4.71 -2.98 7.96
CA GLU A 126 5.36 -3.55 6.79
C GLU A 126 5.12 -5.07 6.66
N GLY A 127 4.61 -5.70 7.74
CA GLY A 127 4.49 -7.15 7.89
C GLY A 127 3.40 -7.78 7.02
N PRO A 128 3.37 -9.11 6.95
CA PRO A 128 2.42 -9.85 6.13
C PRO A 128 0.96 -9.65 6.57
N GLY A 129 0.03 -9.84 5.61
CA GLY A 129 -1.41 -9.71 5.86
C GLY A 129 -2.18 -11.04 5.83
N ALA A 130 -1.64 -12.08 5.19
CA ALA A 130 -2.24 -13.41 5.22
C ALA A 130 -1.95 -14.08 6.57
N LEU A 131 -2.90 -14.87 7.09
CA LEU A 131 -2.74 -15.55 8.37
C LEU A 131 -1.51 -16.47 8.37
N SER A 132 -1.32 -17.25 7.31
CA SER A 132 -0.18 -18.16 7.15
C SER A 132 1.17 -17.45 7.26
N ASP A 133 1.31 -16.33 6.54
CA ASP A 133 2.55 -15.57 6.48
C ASP A 133 2.79 -14.86 7.82
N LEU A 134 1.74 -14.33 8.45
CA LEU A 134 1.82 -13.70 9.77
C LEU A 134 2.13 -14.71 10.88
N ALA A 135 1.55 -15.91 10.82
CA ALA A 135 1.87 -17.00 11.72
C ALA A 135 3.34 -17.40 11.58
N ALA A 136 3.84 -17.58 10.35
CA ALA A 136 5.25 -17.87 10.09
C ALA A 136 6.18 -16.77 10.64
N GLU A 137 5.87 -15.50 10.39
CA GLU A 137 6.62 -14.34 10.91
C GLU A 137 6.66 -14.32 12.46
N LEU A 138 5.59 -14.78 13.10
CA LEU A 138 5.48 -14.83 14.57
C LEU A 138 5.94 -16.16 15.18
N GLY A 139 6.44 -17.11 14.37
CA GLY A 139 6.88 -18.43 14.83
C GLY A 139 5.74 -19.31 15.35
N VAL A 140 4.54 -19.17 14.79
CA VAL A 140 3.35 -19.99 15.08
C VAL A 140 3.25 -21.10 14.03
N GLU A 141 3.16 -22.35 14.47
CA GLU A 141 3.00 -23.49 13.57
C GLU A 141 1.57 -23.58 13.02
N MET A 142 1.43 -23.80 11.71
CA MET A 142 0.16 -24.03 11.02
C MET A 142 0.23 -25.32 10.20
N PRO A 143 -0.33 -26.44 10.69
CA PRO A 143 -0.19 -27.74 10.03
C PRO A 143 -1.10 -27.93 8.80
N VAL A 144 -2.23 -27.22 8.70
CA VAL A 144 -3.14 -27.19 7.52
C VAL A 144 -3.81 -25.82 7.44
N ALA A 145 -3.65 -25.10 6.32
CA ALA A 145 -4.36 -23.84 6.06
C ALA A 145 -5.70 -24.10 5.34
N HIS A 146 -6.67 -23.20 5.50
CA HIS A 146 -8.01 -23.26 4.89
C HIS A 146 -8.92 -24.36 5.44
N ARG A 147 -8.91 -24.47 6.78
CA ARG A 147 -9.87 -25.25 7.56
C ARG A 147 -10.22 -24.43 8.78
N ALA A 148 -11.51 -24.18 8.99
CA ALA A 148 -11.96 -23.16 9.92
C ALA A 148 -11.41 -23.35 11.34
N LEU A 149 -11.41 -24.59 11.86
CA LEU A 149 -10.87 -24.85 13.21
C LEU A 149 -9.35 -24.66 13.28
N ALA A 150 -8.61 -25.08 12.24
CA ALA A 150 -7.17 -24.95 12.22
C ALA A 150 -6.76 -23.46 12.18
N ASP A 151 -7.46 -22.68 11.36
CA ASP A 151 -7.25 -21.24 11.23
C ASP A 151 -7.69 -20.47 12.48
N ALA A 152 -8.76 -20.90 13.16
CA ALA A 152 -9.15 -20.36 14.47
C ALA A 152 -8.08 -20.61 15.56
N ARG A 153 -7.49 -21.81 15.62
CA ARG A 153 -6.36 -22.11 16.54
C ARG A 153 -5.11 -21.29 16.22
N ALA A 154 -4.79 -21.15 14.94
CA ALA A 154 -3.68 -20.33 14.49
C ALA A 154 -3.91 -18.85 14.86
N THR A 155 -5.12 -18.34 14.64
CA THR A 155 -5.54 -16.99 15.00
C THR A 155 -5.44 -16.73 16.50
N ALA A 156 -5.87 -17.66 17.36
CA ALA A 156 -5.69 -17.55 18.81
C ALA A 156 -4.21 -17.43 19.19
N SER A 157 -3.36 -18.25 18.58
CA SER A 157 -1.91 -18.23 18.82
C SER A 157 -1.27 -16.94 18.34
N VAL A 158 -1.63 -16.47 17.14
CA VAL A 158 -1.19 -15.18 16.57
C VAL A 158 -1.60 -14.03 17.48
N PHE A 159 -2.85 -14.00 17.95
CA PHE A 159 -3.36 -12.97 18.85
C PHE A 159 -2.52 -12.88 20.14
N LEU A 160 -2.20 -14.02 20.76
CA LEU A 160 -1.36 -14.06 21.96
C LEU A 160 0.07 -13.56 21.69
N GLN A 161 0.65 -13.89 20.54
CA GLN A 161 1.97 -13.38 20.17
C GLN A 161 1.95 -11.86 19.91
N LEU A 162 0.87 -11.35 19.31
CA LEU A 162 0.67 -9.91 19.11
C LEU A 162 0.56 -9.18 20.46
N ARG A 163 -0.22 -9.71 21.42
CA ARG A 163 -0.29 -9.19 22.79
C ARG A 163 1.08 -9.18 23.47
N ARG A 164 1.86 -10.26 23.35
CA ARG A 164 3.23 -10.32 23.89
C ARG A 164 4.14 -9.26 23.27
N ARG A 165 4.05 -9.03 21.96
CA ARG A 165 4.83 -7.97 21.30
C ARG A 165 4.40 -6.58 21.73
N ALA A 166 3.10 -6.33 21.86
CA ALA A 166 2.56 -5.08 22.37
C ALA A 166 3.06 -4.79 23.80
N ALA A 167 3.05 -5.81 24.67
CA ALA A 167 3.56 -5.70 26.03
C ALA A 167 5.08 -5.41 26.11
N ALA A 168 5.83 -5.82 25.09
CA ALA A 168 7.28 -5.61 24.99
C ALA A 168 7.68 -4.23 24.41
N LEU A 169 6.72 -3.40 23.99
CA LEU A 169 7.01 -2.03 23.54
C LEU A 169 7.46 -1.15 24.70
N ALA A 170 8.26 -0.13 24.38
CA ALA A 170 8.62 0.90 25.35
C ALA A 170 7.35 1.59 25.89
N PRO A 171 7.27 1.94 27.20
CA PRO A 171 6.06 2.51 27.80
C PRO A 171 5.50 3.73 27.05
N GLU A 172 6.37 4.61 26.58
CA GLU A 172 6.03 5.85 25.87
C GLU A 172 5.46 5.55 24.48
N GLU A 173 6.08 4.62 23.75
CA GLU A 173 5.60 4.15 22.44
C GLU A 173 4.24 3.46 22.58
N ARG A 174 4.10 2.58 23.57
CA ARG A 174 2.85 1.87 23.86
C ARG A 174 1.73 2.86 24.21
N SER A 175 1.98 3.82 25.10
CA SER A 175 1.01 4.85 25.48
C SER A 175 0.54 5.67 24.28
N SER A 176 1.47 6.08 23.42
CA SER A 176 1.17 6.82 22.19
C SER A 176 0.28 6.01 21.24
N LEU A 177 0.57 4.72 21.06
CA LEU A 177 -0.23 3.83 20.21
C LEU A 177 -1.64 3.59 20.78
N VAL A 178 -1.78 3.33 22.08
CA VAL A 178 -3.09 3.13 22.73
C VAL A 178 -3.99 4.33 22.47
N ARG A 179 -3.48 5.56 22.60
CA ARG A 179 -4.26 6.80 22.34
C ARG A 179 -4.79 6.86 20.91
N VAL A 180 -3.93 6.63 19.92
CA VAL A 180 -4.33 6.73 18.51
C VAL A 180 -5.31 5.63 18.13
N VAL A 181 -5.06 4.41 18.59
CA VAL A 181 -5.91 3.26 18.30
C VAL A 181 -7.26 3.39 18.98
N ALA A 182 -7.33 3.94 20.20
CA ALA A 182 -8.58 4.13 20.94
C ALA A 182 -9.58 5.08 20.26
N LEU A 183 -9.13 5.93 19.34
CA LEU A 183 -10.01 6.85 18.60
C LEU A 183 -10.98 6.12 17.66
N ASP A 184 -10.60 4.92 17.20
CA ASP A 184 -11.42 4.09 16.30
C ASP A 184 -11.72 2.70 16.86
N GLU A 185 -10.77 2.09 17.58
CA GLU A 185 -10.83 0.71 18.05
C GLU A 185 -10.51 0.61 19.54
N PRO A 186 -11.41 1.08 20.44
CA PRO A 186 -11.15 1.10 21.87
C PRO A 186 -10.95 -0.30 22.46
N ALA A 187 -11.59 -1.33 21.92
CA ALA A 187 -11.36 -2.71 22.36
C ALA A 187 -9.93 -3.18 22.06
N LEU A 188 -9.42 -2.90 20.85
CA LEU A 188 -8.05 -3.24 20.48
C LEU A 188 -7.02 -2.41 21.25
N ALA A 189 -7.33 -1.15 21.54
CA ALA A 189 -6.48 -0.28 22.36
C ALA A 189 -6.25 -0.86 23.77
N ARG A 190 -7.26 -1.50 24.39
CA ARG A 190 -7.09 -2.19 25.67
C ARG A 190 -6.10 -3.35 25.61
N GLU A 191 -6.05 -4.05 24.47
CA GLU A 191 -5.10 -5.14 24.27
C GLU A 191 -3.66 -4.64 24.00
N LEU A 192 -3.51 -3.37 23.60
CA LEU A 192 -2.22 -2.68 23.53
C LEU A 192 -1.71 -2.22 24.91
N GLY A 193 -2.60 -1.84 25.84
CA GLY A 193 -2.23 -1.33 27.16
C GLY A 193 -3.40 -0.95 28.08
N SER A 194 -3.13 -0.78 29.38
CA SER A 194 -4.14 -0.64 30.45
C SER A 194 -4.88 0.70 30.47
N GLU A 195 -6.16 0.61 30.82
CA GLU A 195 -7.29 1.56 30.70
C GLU A 195 -7.20 2.95 31.37
N GLU A 196 -6.03 3.45 31.78
CA GLU A 196 -5.91 4.79 32.39
C GLU A 196 -5.19 5.77 31.45
N LEU A 197 -5.88 6.19 30.39
CA LEU A 197 -5.51 7.39 29.65
C LEU A 197 -6.25 8.58 30.27
N GLY A 198 -5.55 9.42 31.02
CA GLY A 198 -6.08 10.70 31.47
C GLY A 198 -6.43 11.59 30.26
N ALA A 199 -7.58 12.28 30.34
CA ALA A 199 -8.06 13.15 29.26
C ALA A 199 -7.14 14.35 28.94
N ASP A 200 -6.20 14.67 29.84
CA ASP A 200 -5.33 15.86 29.76
C ASP A 200 -3.94 15.60 29.19
N ASP A 201 -3.59 14.35 28.89
CA ASP A 201 -2.28 14.03 28.32
C ASP A 201 -2.33 14.26 26.80
N ALA A 202 -1.69 15.33 26.32
CA ALA A 202 -1.61 15.64 24.90
C ALA A 202 -0.98 14.49 24.09
N PHE A 203 -1.45 14.28 22.85
CA PHE A 203 -0.79 13.38 21.91
C PHE A 203 0.64 13.84 21.67
N GLU A 204 1.63 13.06 22.09
CA GLU A 204 3.02 13.26 21.69
C GLU A 204 3.26 12.60 20.34
N ALA A 205 3.66 13.41 19.36
CA ALA A 205 4.02 12.87 18.06
C ALA A 205 5.24 11.94 18.19
N PRO A 206 5.25 10.81 17.45
CA PRO A 206 6.38 9.89 17.46
C PRO A 206 7.68 10.61 17.08
N ALA A 207 8.80 10.02 17.48
CA ALA A 207 10.11 10.51 17.10
C ALA A 207 10.18 10.72 15.58
N LEU A 208 10.62 11.91 15.20
CA LEU A 208 10.81 12.27 13.79
C LEU A 208 11.99 11.49 13.22
N PRO A 209 12.00 11.22 11.90
CA PRO A 209 13.09 10.51 11.25
C PRO A 209 14.40 11.27 11.42
N GLU A 210 15.51 10.51 11.43
CA GLU A 210 16.83 11.07 11.53
C GLU A 210 17.10 12.10 10.42
N ARG A 211 17.95 13.08 10.76
CA ARG A 211 18.46 14.05 9.80
C ARG A 211 19.29 13.30 8.76
N TRP A 212 19.00 13.57 7.50
CA TRP A 212 19.73 12.97 6.37
C TRP A 212 20.52 14.02 5.62
N GLU A 213 21.68 13.59 5.13
CA GLU A 213 22.60 14.40 4.35
C GLU A 213 22.57 13.97 2.88
N PRO A 214 22.51 14.93 1.94
CA PRO A 214 22.49 14.61 0.53
C PRO A 214 23.80 13.98 0.07
N PRO A 215 23.76 13.00 -0.86
CA PRO A 215 24.97 12.47 -1.45
C PRO A 215 25.69 13.55 -2.26
N GLU A 216 26.99 13.38 -2.43
CA GLU A 216 27.77 14.24 -3.31
C GLU A 216 27.27 14.15 -4.76
N PRO A 217 27.22 15.26 -5.51
CA PRO A 217 26.90 15.23 -6.92
C PRO A 217 27.84 14.33 -7.73
N LEU A 218 27.40 13.91 -8.92
CA LEU A 218 28.29 13.24 -9.87
C LEU A 218 29.29 14.23 -10.47
N GLU A 219 30.55 13.83 -10.57
CA GLU A 219 31.60 14.58 -11.27
C GLU A 219 31.64 14.16 -12.74
N ARG A 220 31.02 14.97 -13.61
CA ARG A 220 30.97 14.67 -15.04
C ARG A 220 32.35 14.81 -15.67
N ALA A 221 32.77 13.78 -16.41
CA ALA A 221 34.00 13.81 -17.19
C ALA A 221 33.94 14.92 -18.26
N GLU A 222 35.04 15.68 -18.41
CA GLU A 222 35.12 16.75 -19.42
C GLU A 222 35.00 16.20 -20.85
N THR A 223 35.60 15.04 -21.10
CA THR A 223 35.53 14.32 -22.37
C THR A 223 34.94 12.94 -22.13
N PRO A 224 33.75 12.64 -22.68
CA PRO A 224 33.15 11.32 -22.51
C PRO A 224 34.02 10.21 -23.11
N GLU A 225 34.29 9.19 -22.32
CA GLU A 225 34.97 7.97 -22.71
C GLU A 225 33.95 6.89 -23.10
N ARG A 226 34.32 6.09 -24.10
CA ARG A 226 33.49 5.02 -24.65
C ARG A 226 33.55 3.79 -23.75
N VAL A 227 32.44 3.06 -23.67
CA VAL A 227 32.43 1.67 -23.18
C VAL A 227 32.60 0.75 -24.37
N THR A 228 33.58 -0.13 -24.33
CA THR A 228 33.87 -1.05 -25.44
C THR A 228 32.92 -2.25 -25.42
N THR A 229 32.69 -2.85 -26.59
CA THR A 229 31.90 -4.09 -26.70
C THR A 229 32.51 -5.24 -25.90
N GLU A 230 33.85 -5.28 -25.79
CA GLU A 230 34.54 -6.31 -25.00
C GLU A 230 34.21 -6.20 -23.52
N GLU A 231 34.24 -4.99 -22.95
CA GLU A 231 33.89 -4.77 -21.54
C GLU A 231 32.44 -5.19 -21.24
N VAL A 232 31.51 -4.94 -22.18
CA VAL A 232 30.11 -5.35 -22.04
C VAL A 232 29.98 -6.87 -22.09
N ARG A 233 30.69 -7.52 -23.01
CA ARG A 233 30.71 -8.99 -23.15
C ARG A 233 31.31 -9.66 -21.92
N GLU A 234 32.43 -9.16 -21.42
CA GLU A 234 33.08 -9.67 -20.21
C GLU A 234 32.16 -9.56 -18.99
N ALA A 235 31.47 -8.42 -18.83
CA ALA A 235 30.50 -8.24 -17.77
C ALA A 235 29.29 -9.18 -17.91
N LEU A 236 28.73 -9.34 -19.12
CA LEU A 236 27.63 -10.28 -19.38
C LEU A 236 28.02 -11.74 -19.10
N ALA A 237 29.21 -12.17 -19.52
CA ALA A 237 29.73 -13.50 -19.20
C ALA A 237 29.91 -13.70 -17.68
N GLY A 238 30.21 -12.62 -16.95
CA GLY A 238 30.22 -12.60 -15.48
C GLY A 238 28.85 -12.89 -14.85
N ALA A 239 27.74 -12.57 -15.52
CA ALA A 239 26.39 -12.80 -15.02
C ALA A 239 26.09 -14.28 -14.76
N ALA A 240 26.71 -15.20 -15.53
CA ALA A 240 26.60 -16.64 -15.32
C ALA A 240 27.09 -17.10 -13.95
N ARG A 241 28.00 -16.35 -13.31
CA ARG A 241 28.55 -16.65 -11.97
C ARG A 241 27.71 -16.09 -10.83
N VAL A 242 26.84 -15.11 -11.12
CA VAL A 242 26.10 -14.34 -10.11
C VAL A 242 24.62 -14.74 -10.08
N VAL A 243 24.00 -14.93 -11.23
CA VAL A 243 22.56 -15.16 -11.35
C VAL A 243 22.26 -16.65 -11.36
N GLU A 244 21.47 -17.12 -10.40
CA GLU A 244 21.03 -18.51 -10.34
C GLU A 244 20.22 -18.87 -11.58
N ARG A 245 20.64 -19.94 -12.29
CA ARG A 245 20.04 -20.39 -13.57
C ARG A 245 20.14 -19.35 -14.70
N PHE A 246 21.22 -18.59 -14.75
CA PHE A 246 21.53 -17.77 -15.90
C PHE A 246 21.73 -18.62 -17.15
N GLU A 247 21.18 -18.15 -18.27
CA GLU A 247 21.34 -18.77 -19.58
C GLU A 247 21.83 -17.69 -20.55
N GLU A 248 23.01 -17.90 -21.12
CA GLU A 248 23.57 -17.02 -22.14
C GLU A 248 22.72 -17.06 -23.41
N ARG A 249 22.36 -15.88 -23.92
CA ARG A 249 21.50 -15.72 -25.09
C ARG A 249 22.13 -14.73 -26.07
N PRO A 250 22.37 -15.11 -27.34
CA PRO A 250 22.97 -14.20 -28.33
C PRO A 250 22.22 -12.87 -28.48
N GLN A 251 20.89 -12.89 -28.37
CA GLN A 251 20.06 -11.68 -28.46
C GLN A 251 20.27 -10.72 -27.27
N GLN A 252 20.66 -11.24 -26.11
CA GLN A 252 20.98 -10.43 -24.94
C GLN A 252 22.27 -9.65 -25.16
N GLU A 253 23.29 -10.32 -25.71
CA GLU A 253 24.58 -9.71 -26.05
C GLU A 253 24.43 -8.68 -27.17
N GLU A 254 23.72 -9.03 -28.25
CA GLU A 254 23.41 -8.11 -29.35
C GLU A 254 22.71 -6.83 -28.85
N MET A 255 21.72 -6.98 -27.97
CA MET A 255 21.04 -5.84 -27.35
C MET A 255 22.00 -4.99 -26.50
N ALA A 256 22.86 -5.62 -25.71
CA ALA A 256 23.79 -4.90 -24.83
C ALA A 256 24.86 -4.13 -25.62
N GLU A 257 25.39 -4.71 -26.69
CA GLU A 257 26.31 -4.05 -27.61
C GLU A 257 25.64 -2.85 -28.30
N ALA A 258 24.39 -3.02 -28.77
CA ALA A 258 23.62 -1.94 -29.38
C ALA A 258 23.37 -0.78 -28.40
N VAL A 259 23.05 -1.10 -27.14
CA VAL A 259 22.86 -0.11 -26.08
C VAL A 259 24.17 0.63 -25.76
N ALA A 260 25.31 -0.07 -25.70
CA ALA A 260 26.62 0.55 -25.50
C ALA A 260 27.00 1.52 -26.64
N GLY A 261 26.73 1.11 -27.88
CA GLY A 261 26.87 1.97 -29.06
C GLY A 261 25.99 3.21 -28.97
N ALA A 262 24.73 3.06 -28.55
CA ALA A 262 23.79 4.17 -28.40
C ALA A 262 24.24 5.25 -27.42
N PHE A 263 24.88 4.88 -26.30
CA PHE A 263 25.44 5.85 -25.35
C PHE A 263 26.60 6.67 -25.94
N THR A 264 27.34 6.07 -26.88
CA THR A 264 28.52 6.68 -27.51
C THR A 264 28.16 7.51 -28.73
N ASP A 265 27.35 6.95 -29.63
CA ASP A 265 27.02 7.53 -30.93
C ASP A 265 25.79 8.45 -30.86
N GLY A 266 25.01 8.34 -29.78
CA GLY A 266 23.77 9.07 -29.59
C GLY A 266 22.61 8.54 -30.46
N GLY A 267 21.52 9.30 -30.48
CA GLY A 267 20.32 9.00 -31.27
C GLY A 267 19.22 8.25 -30.50
N HIS A 268 18.17 7.87 -31.23
CA HIS A 268 17.03 7.13 -30.69
C HIS A 268 17.04 5.71 -31.23
N TRP A 269 17.00 4.74 -30.32
CA TRP A 269 17.05 3.32 -30.63
C TRP A 269 15.76 2.64 -30.16
N LEU A 270 15.21 1.76 -31.01
CA LEU A 270 14.05 0.94 -30.70
C LEU A 270 14.46 -0.52 -30.80
N VAL A 271 14.37 -1.24 -29.69
CA VAL A 271 14.75 -2.65 -29.59
C VAL A 271 13.52 -3.47 -29.23
N GLU A 272 13.16 -4.42 -30.08
CA GLU A 272 12.15 -5.42 -29.77
C GLU A 272 12.84 -6.68 -29.23
N ALA A 273 12.65 -6.95 -27.94
CA ALA A 273 13.22 -8.12 -27.29
C ALA A 273 12.11 -8.98 -26.66
N GLY A 274 12.14 -10.28 -26.95
CA GLY A 274 11.19 -11.24 -26.41
C GLY A 274 11.22 -11.34 -24.89
N THR A 275 10.15 -11.86 -24.29
CA THR A 275 10.10 -12.14 -22.85
C THR A 275 11.16 -13.15 -22.45
N GLY A 276 11.80 -12.94 -21.29
CA GLY A 276 12.81 -13.84 -20.75
C GLY A 276 14.21 -13.71 -21.34
N VAL A 277 14.43 -12.87 -22.38
CA VAL A 277 15.75 -12.63 -23.01
C VAL A 277 16.80 -12.03 -22.06
N GLY A 278 16.42 -11.66 -20.83
CA GLY A 278 17.32 -11.00 -19.89
C GLY A 278 17.52 -9.51 -20.22
N LYS A 279 16.46 -8.87 -20.74
CA LYS A 279 16.41 -7.47 -21.19
C LYS A 279 16.99 -6.50 -20.15
N SER A 280 16.63 -6.68 -18.88
CA SER A 280 17.08 -5.83 -17.77
C SER A 280 18.61 -5.72 -17.73
N LEU A 281 19.33 -6.84 -17.67
CA LEU A 281 20.79 -6.82 -17.63
C LEU A 281 21.40 -6.29 -18.93
N ALA A 282 20.79 -6.60 -20.09
CA ALA A 282 21.28 -6.16 -21.39
C ALA A 282 21.34 -4.63 -21.50
N TYR A 283 20.36 -3.88 -20.96
CA TYR A 283 20.44 -2.42 -20.94
C TYR A 283 21.15 -1.86 -19.69
N LEU A 284 21.09 -2.55 -18.54
CA LEU A 284 21.65 -2.05 -17.28
C LEU A 284 23.17 -2.09 -17.24
N ILE A 285 23.80 -3.17 -17.74
CA ILE A 285 25.26 -3.33 -17.73
C ILE A 285 25.96 -2.20 -18.52
N PRO A 286 25.67 -1.99 -19.82
CA PRO A 286 26.29 -0.90 -20.56
C PRO A 286 25.93 0.48 -20.00
N ALA A 287 24.71 0.67 -19.48
CA ALA A 287 24.31 1.92 -18.83
C ALA A 287 25.13 2.22 -17.58
N ALA A 288 25.35 1.22 -16.73
CA ALA A 288 26.12 1.37 -15.49
C ALA A 288 27.60 1.63 -15.77
N LEU A 289 28.21 0.86 -16.67
CA LEU A 289 29.61 1.05 -17.09
C LEU A 289 29.82 2.48 -17.64
N TYR A 290 28.91 2.93 -18.51
CA TYR A 290 29.01 4.25 -19.10
C TYR A 290 28.81 5.36 -18.06
N ALA A 291 27.82 5.21 -17.18
CA ALA A 291 27.50 6.18 -16.12
C ALA A 291 28.65 6.33 -15.11
N LEU A 292 29.25 5.22 -14.67
CA LEU A 292 30.40 5.20 -13.76
C LEU A 292 31.62 5.86 -14.40
N ARG A 293 31.95 5.50 -15.65
CA ARG A 293 33.13 6.02 -16.35
C ARG A 293 33.06 7.53 -16.59
N ASN A 294 31.88 8.03 -16.92
CA ASN A 294 31.71 9.41 -17.37
C ASN A 294 31.14 10.34 -16.29
N GLY A 295 30.82 9.81 -15.10
CA GLY A 295 30.10 10.56 -14.07
C GLY A 295 28.78 11.14 -14.57
N THR A 296 28.10 10.42 -15.46
CA THR A 296 26.82 10.82 -16.06
C THR A 296 25.66 10.08 -15.43
N ARG A 297 24.44 10.56 -15.70
CA ARG A 297 23.20 9.94 -15.25
C ARG A 297 22.46 9.27 -16.38
N VAL A 298 22.01 8.05 -16.14
CA VAL A 298 21.07 7.32 -17.00
C VAL A 298 19.74 7.18 -16.26
N VAL A 299 18.66 7.63 -16.89
CA VAL A 299 17.29 7.41 -16.38
C VAL A 299 16.73 6.13 -16.99
N VAL A 300 16.16 5.26 -16.17
CA VAL A 300 15.45 4.05 -16.59
C VAL A 300 13.99 4.21 -16.22
N SER A 301 13.12 4.26 -17.23
CA SER A 301 11.68 4.36 -17.05
C SER A 301 11.02 3.00 -17.29
N THR A 302 10.23 2.52 -16.34
CA THR A 302 9.42 1.30 -16.47
C THR A 302 7.93 1.58 -16.46
N ASN A 303 7.09 0.61 -16.82
CA ASN A 303 5.64 0.81 -16.82
C ASN A 303 5.06 1.03 -15.42
N THR A 304 5.41 0.20 -14.43
CA THR A 304 4.75 0.18 -13.11
C THR A 304 5.73 0.33 -11.96
N ILE A 305 5.24 0.78 -10.79
CA ILE A 305 6.05 0.87 -9.55
C ILE A 305 6.59 -0.51 -9.15
N ALA A 306 5.79 -1.57 -9.31
CA ALA A 306 6.23 -2.94 -9.02
C ALA A 306 7.42 -3.37 -9.88
N LEU A 307 7.45 -2.99 -11.17
CA LEU A 307 8.60 -3.25 -12.03
C LEU A 307 9.83 -2.43 -11.61
N GLN A 308 9.66 -1.19 -11.13
CA GLN A 308 10.79 -0.43 -10.58
C GLN A 308 11.37 -1.09 -9.33
N GLU A 309 10.50 -1.56 -8.42
CA GLU A 309 10.89 -2.27 -7.21
C GLU A 309 11.55 -3.61 -7.53
N GLN A 310 11.09 -4.31 -8.56
CA GLN A 310 11.76 -5.51 -9.07
C GLN A 310 13.16 -5.20 -9.59
N LEU A 311 13.32 -4.14 -10.40
CA LEU A 311 14.64 -3.71 -10.88
C LEU A 311 15.55 -3.39 -9.69
N LEU A 312 15.07 -2.62 -8.71
CA LEU A 312 15.87 -2.22 -7.55
C LEU A 312 16.19 -3.39 -6.61
N GLY A 313 15.23 -4.27 -6.34
CA GLY A 313 15.35 -5.34 -5.34
C GLY A 313 16.01 -6.61 -5.86
N LYS A 314 16.05 -6.83 -7.19
CA LYS A 314 16.61 -8.04 -7.80
C LYS A 314 17.69 -7.73 -8.82
N ASP A 315 17.38 -6.93 -9.84
CA ASP A 315 18.28 -6.76 -10.99
C ASP A 315 19.49 -5.87 -10.67
N VAL A 316 19.32 -4.83 -9.84
CA VAL A 316 20.41 -3.94 -9.39
C VAL A 316 21.41 -4.63 -8.46
N PRO A 317 20.99 -5.44 -7.47
CA PRO A 317 21.92 -6.27 -6.70
C PRO A 317 22.74 -7.21 -7.60
N ALA A 318 22.10 -7.88 -8.56
CA ALA A 318 22.80 -8.73 -9.52
C ALA A 318 23.78 -7.91 -10.38
N LEU A 319 23.38 -6.75 -10.88
CA LEU A 319 24.23 -5.83 -11.63
C LEU A 319 25.47 -5.41 -10.84
N ARG A 320 25.33 -5.04 -9.57
CA ARG A 320 26.45 -4.65 -8.71
C ARG A 320 27.46 -5.78 -8.56
N GLU A 321 26.99 -7.00 -8.31
CA GLU A 321 27.87 -8.16 -8.21
C GLU A 321 28.54 -8.48 -9.57
N ILE A 322 27.82 -8.36 -10.68
CA ILE A 322 28.38 -8.53 -12.03
C ILE A 322 29.53 -7.55 -12.29
N LEU A 323 29.32 -6.26 -11.99
CA LEU A 323 30.35 -5.23 -12.18
C LEU A 323 31.54 -5.43 -11.25
N ARG A 324 31.31 -5.92 -10.02
CA ARG A 324 32.38 -6.26 -9.07
C ARG A 324 33.23 -7.43 -9.59
N GLU A 325 32.60 -8.50 -10.07
CA GLU A 325 33.27 -9.66 -10.66
C GLU A 325 34.01 -9.31 -11.97
N ALA A 326 33.51 -8.34 -12.73
CA ALA A 326 34.17 -7.79 -13.91
C ALA A 326 35.31 -6.80 -13.57
N GLY A 327 35.52 -6.48 -12.29
CA GLY A 327 36.54 -5.51 -11.85
C GLY A 327 36.22 -4.05 -12.19
N ALA A 328 34.99 -3.74 -12.60
CA ALA A 328 34.55 -2.40 -12.95
C ALA A 328 34.27 -1.51 -11.72
N ILE A 329 33.99 -2.12 -10.58
CA ILE A 329 33.81 -1.44 -9.27
C ILE A 329 34.51 -2.26 -8.18
N ALA A 330 35.06 -1.60 -7.16
CA ALA A 330 35.65 -2.28 -6.00
C ALA A 330 34.60 -2.60 -4.92
N SER A 331 33.54 -1.81 -4.85
CA SER A 331 32.45 -1.94 -3.89
C SER A 331 31.08 -1.70 -4.52
N PRO A 332 30.00 -2.37 -4.05
CA PRO A 332 28.65 -2.18 -4.58
C PRO A 332 28.12 -0.75 -4.50
N ASP A 333 28.61 0.04 -3.55
CA ASP A 333 28.18 1.42 -3.29
C ASP A 333 28.72 2.43 -4.30
N GLU A 334 29.77 2.08 -5.07
CA GLU A 334 30.24 2.89 -6.20
C GLU A 334 29.13 3.06 -7.24
N LEU A 335 28.37 2.00 -7.56
CA LEU A 335 27.17 2.14 -8.37
C LEU A 335 26.00 2.65 -7.53
N ARG A 336 25.92 3.98 -7.42
CA ARG A 336 24.77 4.71 -6.85
C ARG A 336 23.54 4.61 -7.74
N VAL A 337 22.48 3.97 -7.25
CA VAL A 337 21.17 3.82 -7.91
C VAL A 337 20.08 4.43 -7.03
N ALA A 338 19.18 5.22 -7.62
CA ALA A 338 18.06 5.83 -6.92
C ALA A 338 16.72 5.41 -7.54
N LEU A 339 15.75 5.11 -6.69
CA LEU A 339 14.35 4.94 -7.06
C LEU A 339 13.60 6.25 -6.81
N LEU A 340 12.94 6.80 -7.83
CA LEU A 340 12.21 8.05 -7.73
C LEU A 340 10.75 7.87 -8.19
N LYS A 341 9.83 8.11 -7.27
CA LYS A 341 8.38 7.98 -7.49
C LYS A 341 7.70 9.35 -7.50
N GLY A 342 6.43 9.38 -7.93
CA GLY A 342 5.60 10.59 -7.84
C GLY A 342 5.41 11.04 -6.39
N ARG A 343 5.25 12.36 -6.16
CA ARG A 343 5.15 12.97 -4.81
C ARG A 343 4.11 12.35 -3.88
N ALA A 344 3.02 11.84 -4.44
CA ALA A 344 1.96 11.16 -3.70
C ALA A 344 2.42 9.86 -3.01
N ASN A 345 3.59 9.31 -3.35
CA ASN A 345 4.12 8.11 -2.70
C ASN A 345 4.94 8.41 -1.44
N TYR A 346 5.28 9.67 -1.16
CA TYR A 346 6.09 10.01 0.01
C TYR A 346 5.26 10.61 1.13
N LEU A 347 5.53 10.18 2.36
CA LEU A 347 4.95 10.80 3.56
C LEU A 347 5.42 12.26 3.69
N CYS A 348 4.49 13.16 3.97
CA CYS A 348 4.78 14.55 4.32
C CYS A 348 4.81 14.70 5.84
N VAL A 349 6.00 14.85 6.42
CA VAL A 349 6.18 15.05 7.87
C VAL A 349 5.40 16.25 8.40
N GLN A 350 5.24 17.32 7.61
CA GLN A 350 4.43 18.47 8.03
C GLN A 350 2.94 18.12 8.18
N ARG A 351 2.36 17.41 7.21
CA ARG A 351 0.97 16.97 7.27
C ARG A 351 0.76 15.94 8.36
N TRP A 352 1.74 15.05 8.56
CA TRP A 352 1.79 14.20 9.74
C TRP A 352 1.76 15.03 11.02
N MET A 353 2.62 16.03 11.22
CA MET A 353 2.58 16.83 12.45
C MET A 353 1.27 17.62 12.64
N GLY A 354 0.61 18.01 11.55
CA GLY A 354 -0.71 18.65 11.57
C GLY A 354 -1.91 17.70 11.73
N HIS A 355 -1.68 16.39 11.89
CA HIS A 355 -2.74 15.38 11.93
C HIS A 355 -3.78 15.46 13.06
N PRO A 356 -3.58 16.13 14.23
CA PRO A 356 -4.62 16.13 15.27
C PRO A 356 -5.97 16.65 14.78
N ALA A 357 -5.97 17.56 13.79
CA ALA A 357 -7.19 18.08 13.17
C ALA A 357 -7.93 17.07 12.26
N SER A 358 -7.30 15.95 11.88
CA SER A 358 -7.84 14.95 10.94
C SER A 358 -8.21 13.62 11.59
N LEU A 359 -7.92 13.44 12.88
CA LEU A 359 -8.11 12.19 13.62
C LEU A 359 -9.59 11.84 13.94
N SER A 360 -10.53 12.70 13.59
CA SER A 360 -11.97 12.42 13.70
C SER A 360 -12.47 11.43 12.64
N ASP A 361 -11.68 11.19 11.58
CA ASP A 361 -11.97 10.19 10.56
C ASP A 361 -11.37 8.82 10.95
N PRO A 362 -12.21 7.78 11.12
CA PRO A 362 -11.78 6.39 11.38
C PRO A 362 -10.63 5.89 10.52
N GLU A 363 -10.66 6.13 9.21
CA GLU A 363 -9.62 5.62 8.30
C GLU A 363 -8.29 6.33 8.52
N VAL A 364 -8.33 7.60 8.90
CA VAL A 364 -7.16 8.41 9.23
C VAL A 364 -6.57 7.98 10.55
N ALA A 365 -7.40 7.81 11.58
CA ALA A 365 -6.97 7.29 12.87
C ALA A 365 -6.34 5.90 12.72
N ARG A 366 -6.95 5.03 11.90
CA ARG A 366 -6.39 3.71 11.61
C ARG A 366 -5.00 3.77 10.99
N LEU A 367 -4.84 4.57 9.93
CA LEU A 367 -3.56 4.76 9.29
C LEU A 367 -2.54 5.42 10.24
N ALA A 368 -2.97 6.39 11.06
CA ALA A 368 -2.10 7.09 11.99
C ALA A 368 -1.44 6.14 13.00
N GLY A 369 -2.15 5.13 13.51
CA GLY A 369 -1.57 4.12 14.39
C GLY A 369 -0.41 3.37 13.72
N SER A 370 -0.58 2.97 12.46
CA SER A 370 0.48 2.32 11.67
C SER A 370 1.63 3.27 11.35
N LEU A 371 1.34 4.53 10.99
CA LEU A 371 2.36 5.54 10.71
C LEU A 371 3.18 5.89 11.96
N ALA A 372 2.58 5.92 13.14
CA ALA A 372 3.28 6.22 14.39
C ALA A 372 4.39 5.20 14.68
N ARG A 373 4.14 3.92 14.35
CA ARG A 373 5.11 2.84 14.50
C ARG A 373 6.17 2.81 13.39
N TRP A 374 5.78 3.20 12.18
CA TRP A 374 6.63 3.17 10.99
C TRP A 374 7.57 4.37 10.86
N LEU A 375 7.07 5.59 11.15
CA LEU A 375 7.79 6.85 10.93
C LEU A 375 9.19 6.90 11.55
N PRO A 376 9.43 6.42 12.78
CA PRO A 376 10.77 6.44 13.37
C PRO A 376 11.78 5.52 12.66
N LYS A 377 11.31 4.53 11.88
CA LYS A 377 12.14 3.47 11.28
C LYS A 377 12.41 3.68 9.80
N THR A 378 11.52 4.38 9.10
CA THR A 378 11.63 4.53 7.66
C THR A 378 12.73 5.49 7.25
N HIS A 379 13.54 5.08 6.28
CA HIS A 379 14.55 5.94 5.67
C HIS A 379 14.08 6.65 4.40
N THR A 380 13.08 6.11 3.71
CA THR A 380 12.62 6.64 2.43
C THR A 380 11.31 7.39 2.55
N GLY A 381 10.49 7.08 3.56
CA GLY A 381 9.12 7.60 3.68
C GLY A 381 8.19 7.14 2.55
N ASP A 382 8.54 6.06 1.84
CA ASP A 382 7.79 5.54 0.71
C ASP A 382 6.61 4.69 1.17
N ARG A 383 5.44 5.00 0.65
CA ARG A 383 4.19 4.27 0.89
C ARG A 383 4.31 2.77 0.60
N SER A 384 5.16 2.36 -0.34
CA SER A 384 5.33 0.94 -0.69
C SER A 384 5.90 0.09 0.45
N GLU A 385 6.57 0.71 1.42
CA GLU A 385 7.01 0.03 2.65
C GLU A 385 5.81 -0.48 3.46
N LEU A 386 4.65 0.20 3.36
CA LEU A 386 3.46 -0.11 4.13
C LEU A 386 2.50 -1.07 3.40
N ARG A 387 1.90 -2.00 4.15
CA ARG A 387 0.78 -2.83 3.67
C ARG A 387 -0.57 -2.12 3.86
N LEU A 388 -0.88 -1.22 2.94
CA LEU A 388 -2.12 -0.44 2.98
C LEU A 388 -3.30 -1.18 2.31
N ASP A 389 -4.37 -1.38 3.06
CA ASP A 389 -5.69 -1.76 2.53
C ASP A 389 -6.37 -0.60 1.77
N ARG A 390 -7.58 -0.84 1.25
CA ARG A 390 -8.32 0.16 0.46
C ARG A 390 -8.60 1.45 1.25
N GLY A 391 -9.03 1.34 2.51
CA GLY A 391 -9.34 2.50 3.36
C GLY A 391 -8.08 3.29 3.72
N ALA A 392 -7.02 2.58 4.12
CA ALA A 392 -5.73 3.19 4.44
C ALA A 392 -5.10 3.87 3.21
N ARG A 393 -5.27 3.33 1.99
CA ARG A 393 -4.84 3.99 0.74
C ARG A 393 -5.58 5.30 0.49
N SER A 394 -6.88 5.36 0.79
CA SER A 394 -7.66 6.59 0.70
C SER A 394 -7.15 7.63 1.71
N ALA A 395 -6.97 7.22 2.97
CA ALA A 395 -6.46 8.08 4.03
C ALA A 395 -5.03 8.59 3.77
N TRP A 396 -4.20 7.84 3.06
CA TRP A 396 -2.81 8.21 2.75
C TRP A 396 -2.69 9.57 2.07
N ALA A 397 -3.65 9.94 1.21
CA ALA A 397 -3.63 11.23 0.51
C ALA A 397 -3.49 12.42 1.48
N ARG A 398 -4.10 12.32 2.67
CA ARG A 398 -4.06 13.34 3.73
C ARG A 398 -2.68 13.50 4.38
N PHE A 399 -1.86 12.45 4.36
CA PHE A 399 -0.51 12.46 4.93
C PHE A 399 0.58 12.60 3.88
N SER A 400 0.29 12.29 2.62
CA SER A 400 1.25 12.30 1.53
C SER A 400 1.72 13.70 1.14
N ALA A 401 2.80 13.80 0.38
CA ALA A 401 3.24 15.06 -0.24
C ALA A 401 2.46 15.43 -1.52
N ALA A 402 1.35 14.76 -1.84
CA ALA A 402 0.46 15.15 -2.94
C ALA A 402 -0.11 16.55 -2.69
N ASP A 403 0.02 17.47 -3.63
CA ASP A 403 -0.48 18.86 -3.51
C ASP A 403 0.01 19.62 -2.28
N ALA A 404 1.09 19.16 -1.65
CA ALA A 404 1.74 19.92 -0.61
C ALA A 404 2.42 21.12 -1.27
N ASP A 405 2.06 22.33 -0.84
CA ASP A 405 2.73 23.56 -1.27
C ASP A 405 4.07 23.67 -0.56
N CYS A 406 4.98 22.77 -0.94
CA CYS A 406 6.33 22.71 -0.44
C CYS A 406 7.12 23.79 -1.17
N LEU A 407 6.98 25.05 -0.73
CA LEU A 407 7.85 26.14 -1.15
C LEU A 407 9.29 25.76 -0.82
N SER A 408 9.98 25.23 -1.83
CA SER A 408 11.22 24.48 -1.68
C SER A 408 12.29 25.34 -1.01
N ARG A 409 12.93 24.79 0.04
CA ARG A 409 14.00 25.34 0.90
C ARG A 409 13.60 26.21 2.09
N GLN A 410 12.38 26.75 2.17
CA GLN A 410 11.97 27.55 3.33
C GLN A 410 11.32 26.72 4.45
N HIS A 411 10.79 25.56 4.11
CA HIS A 411 10.11 24.69 5.07
C HIS A 411 11.08 24.04 6.08
N THR A 412 10.73 24.05 7.37
CA THR A 412 11.55 23.54 8.49
C THR A 412 12.08 22.13 8.25
N PHE A 413 11.20 21.16 7.95
CA PHE A 413 11.62 19.77 7.70
C PHE A 413 12.50 19.57 6.46
N VAL A 414 12.46 20.50 5.49
CA VAL A 414 13.38 20.46 4.34
C VAL A 414 14.77 20.90 4.78
N ARG A 415 14.87 21.99 5.55
CA ARG A 415 16.14 22.52 6.09
C ARG A 415 16.83 21.54 7.04
N GLU A 416 16.03 20.77 7.79
CA GLU A 416 16.51 19.75 8.73
C GLU A 416 16.81 18.39 8.09
N GLY A 417 16.63 18.22 6.77
CA GLY A 417 16.89 16.95 6.09
C GLY A 417 15.89 15.82 6.44
N ARG A 418 14.69 16.18 6.90
CA ARG A 418 13.62 15.25 7.32
C ARG A 418 12.49 15.11 6.30
N CYS A 419 12.57 15.81 5.17
CA CYS A 419 11.58 15.70 4.09
C CYS A 419 11.93 14.55 3.14
N PHE A 420 11.16 13.46 3.19
CA PHE A 420 11.34 12.27 2.37
C PHE A 420 11.30 12.51 0.85
N LEU A 421 10.40 13.38 0.37
CA LEU A 421 10.37 13.75 -1.05
C LEU A 421 11.67 14.44 -1.50
N GLN A 422 12.19 15.37 -0.67
CA GLN A 422 13.44 16.07 -1.00
C GLN A 422 14.64 15.14 -0.87
N ARG A 423 14.63 14.21 0.10
CA ARG A 423 15.60 13.13 0.23
C ARG A 423 15.67 12.32 -1.06
N ALA A 424 14.54 11.79 -1.54
CA ALA A 424 14.50 11.01 -2.78
C ALA A 424 15.02 11.80 -4.01
N ARG A 425 14.63 13.06 -4.16
CA ARG A 425 15.14 13.94 -5.25
C ARG A 425 16.64 14.16 -5.17
N LYS A 426 17.16 14.45 -3.98
CA LYS A 426 18.59 14.67 -3.75
C LYS A 426 19.41 13.39 -3.90
N THR A 427 18.86 12.25 -3.51
CA THR A 427 19.46 10.93 -3.80
C THR A 427 19.56 10.71 -5.31
N ALA A 428 18.50 11.01 -6.07
CA ALA A 428 18.52 10.90 -7.53
C ALA A 428 19.52 11.87 -8.18
N GLU A 429 19.70 13.08 -7.64
CA GLU A 429 20.73 14.04 -8.09
C GLU A 429 22.17 13.51 -7.88
N GLY A 430 22.41 12.60 -6.96
CA GLY A 430 23.71 11.95 -6.75
C GLY A 430 23.84 10.57 -7.40
N ALA A 431 22.83 10.06 -8.11
CA ALA A 431 22.82 8.69 -8.61
C ALA A 431 23.24 8.57 -10.08
N HIS A 432 24.01 7.53 -10.37
CA HIS A 432 24.39 7.10 -11.73
C HIS A 432 23.17 6.60 -12.50
N LEU A 433 22.34 5.78 -11.85
CA LEU A 433 21.10 5.26 -12.42
C LEU A 433 19.91 5.80 -11.62
N VAL A 434 18.91 6.35 -12.32
CA VAL A 434 17.66 6.80 -11.70
C VAL A 434 16.50 6.02 -12.30
N ILE A 435 15.83 5.22 -11.48
CA ILE A 435 14.70 4.38 -11.88
C ILE A 435 13.39 5.15 -11.58
N VAL A 436 12.53 5.29 -12.59
CA VAL A 436 11.22 5.97 -12.53
C VAL A 436 10.15 5.13 -13.24
N ASN A 437 8.86 5.50 -13.11
CA ASN A 437 7.83 4.99 -14.05
C ASN A 437 7.61 5.96 -15.21
N HIS A 438 6.97 5.45 -16.26
CA HIS A 438 6.47 6.24 -17.38
C HIS A 438 5.56 7.37 -16.92
N ALA A 439 4.68 7.14 -15.93
CA ALA A 439 3.78 8.16 -15.42
C ALA A 439 4.55 9.37 -14.85
N LEU A 440 5.59 9.15 -14.02
CA LEU A 440 6.42 10.23 -13.51
C LEU A 440 7.24 10.90 -14.61
N LEU A 441 7.82 10.12 -15.52
CA LEU A 441 8.58 10.63 -16.67
C LEU A 441 7.73 11.60 -17.49
N LEU A 442 6.51 11.19 -17.86
CA LEU A 442 5.59 11.98 -18.66
C LEU A 442 5.00 13.17 -17.88
N ALA A 443 4.70 13.01 -16.60
CA ALA A 443 4.23 14.11 -15.75
C ALA A 443 5.30 15.19 -15.55
N ASP A 444 6.58 14.80 -15.44
CA ASP A 444 7.71 15.72 -15.38
C ASP A 444 7.85 16.51 -16.68
N LEU A 445 7.77 15.83 -17.83
CA LEU A 445 7.76 16.46 -19.15
C LEU A 445 6.57 17.43 -19.32
N ALA A 446 5.37 17.03 -18.91
CA ALA A 446 4.17 17.88 -18.96
C ALA A 446 4.31 19.17 -18.15
N SER A 447 5.06 19.10 -17.04
CA SER A 447 5.23 20.20 -16.08
C SER A 447 6.42 21.12 -16.42
N GLY A 448 7.07 20.92 -17.57
CA GLY A 448 8.24 21.69 -18.00
C GLY A 448 9.57 21.23 -17.37
N GLY A 449 9.60 20.05 -16.74
CA GLY A 449 10.77 19.48 -16.07
C GLY A 449 11.03 20.10 -14.70
N SER A 450 11.42 19.28 -13.71
CA SER A 450 12.03 19.69 -12.42
C SER A 450 11.99 18.58 -11.35
N ALA A 451 11.14 17.57 -11.54
CA ALA A 451 10.99 16.46 -10.63
C ALA A 451 12.10 15.43 -10.80
N ILE A 452 12.47 15.13 -12.05
CA ILE A 452 13.60 14.24 -12.37
C ILE A 452 14.85 15.10 -12.57
N PRO A 453 16.00 14.76 -11.94
CA PRO A 453 17.26 15.48 -12.15
C PRO A 453 17.69 15.46 -13.61
N ALA A 454 18.36 16.51 -14.10
CA ALA A 454 18.82 16.58 -15.49
C ALA A 454 19.60 15.32 -15.92
N TYR A 455 19.30 14.78 -17.10
CA TYR A 455 19.91 13.55 -17.60
C TYR A 455 20.21 13.70 -19.10
N ASP A 456 21.28 13.05 -19.55
CA ASP A 456 21.65 13.02 -20.97
C ASP A 456 21.11 11.75 -21.66
N HIS A 457 20.80 10.69 -20.88
CA HIS A 457 20.42 9.40 -21.42
C HIS A 457 19.17 8.82 -20.74
N LEU A 458 18.30 8.21 -21.55
CA LEU A 458 17.02 7.64 -21.14
C LEU A 458 16.83 6.26 -21.76
N ILE A 459 16.52 5.27 -20.92
CA ILE A 459 16.04 3.95 -21.30
C ILE A 459 14.55 3.88 -20.95
N VAL A 460 13.73 3.42 -21.89
CA VAL A 460 12.29 3.16 -21.67
C VAL A 460 12.04 1.67 -21.81
N ASP A 461 11.88 0.99 -20.68
CA ASP A 461 11.53 -0.43 -20.63
C ASP A 461 10.01 -0.60 -20.74
N GLU A 462 9.56 -1.67 -21.39
CA GLU A 462 8.14 -1.91 -21.70
C GLU A 462 7.46 -0.73 -22.42
N ALA A 463 8.19 -0.09 -23.34
CA ALA A 463 7.81 1.11 -24.08
C ALA A 463 6.46 1.00 -24.83
N HIS A 464 5.96 -0.21 -25.08
CA HIS A 464 4.63 -0.43 -25.64
C HIS A 464 3.50 0.16 -24.76
N ASN A 465 3.75 0.40 -23.47
CA ASN A 465 2.79 1.05 -22.56
C ASN A 465 2.88 2.58 -22.59
N LEU A 466 3.88 3.16 -23.23
CA LEU A 466 4.18 4.59 -23.14
C LEU A 466 3.06 5.45 -23.73
N GLU A 467 2.46 5.03 -24.85
CA GLU A 467 1.35 5.75 -25.49
C GLU A 467 0.12 5.85 -24.57
N GLY A 468 -0.28 4.72 -23.97
CA GLY A 468 -1.39 4.68 -23.02
C GLY A 468 -1.14 5.56 -21.80
N GLN A 469 0.08 5.54 -21.27
CA GLN A 469 0.49 6.41 -20.17
C GLN A 469 0.52 7.90 -20.57
N ALA A 470 0.97 8.23 -21.78
CA ALA A 470 0.96 9.59 -22.30
C ALA A 470 -0.47 10.14 -22.42
N THR A 471 -1.39 9.32 -22.91
CA THR A 471 -2.82 9.67 -22.97
C THR A 471 -3.38 10.00 -21.58
N GLN A 472 -3.01 9.23 -20.56
CA GLN A 472 -3.45 9.47 -19.19
C GLN A 472 -2.86 10.76 -18.59
N GLN A 473 -1.55 10.99 -18.76
CA GLN A 473 -0.86 12.14 -18.14
C GLN A 473 -1.13 13.47 -18.85
N PHE A 474 -1.27 13.47 -20.17
CA PHE A 474 -1.58 14.68 -20.95
C PHE A 474 -3.10 14.92 -21.09
N GLY A 475 -3.92 13.93 -20.73
CA GLY A 475 -5.37 14.02 -20.74
C GLY A 475 -5.96 14.59 -19.44
N LEU A 476 -7.12 15.25 -19.55
CA LEU A 476 -7.90 15.69 -18.39
C LEU A 476 -8.94 14.63 -18.03
N HIS A 477 -8.97 14.25 -16.76
CA HIS A 477 -9.96 13.32 -16.22
C HIS A 477 -10.74 14.02 -15.11
N ILE A 478 -12.06 13.97 -15.20
CA ILE A 478 -12.95 14.44 -14.13
C ILE A 478 -13.94 13.29 -13.89
N GLY A 479 -14.13 12.91 -12.63
CA GLY A 479 -15.10 11.89 -12.24
C GLY A 479 -16.07 12.40 -11.19
N ALA A 480 -17.31 11.91 -11.20
CA ALA A 480 -18.34 12.27 -10.23
C ALA A 480 -17.87 12.04 -8.78
N ARG A 481 -17.18 10.93 -8.55
CA ARG A 481 -16.55 10.60 -7.25
C ARG A 481 -15.56 11.68 -6.81
N GLN A 482 -14.66 12.11 -7.69
CA GLN A 482 -13.63 13.10 -7.36
C GLN A 482 -14.25 14.45 -6.97
N VAL A 483 -15.30 14.87 -7.66
CA VAL A 483 -16.05 16.09 -7.32
C VAL A 483 -16.75 15.92 -5.97
N THR A 484 -17.35 14.76 -5.73
CA THR A 484 -18.02 14.45 -4.46
C THR A 484 -17.04 14.43 -3.30
N ASP A 485 -15.89 13.77 -3.44
CA ASP A 485 -14.84 13.70 -2.42
C ASP A 485 -14.30 15.10 -2.10
N ALA A 486 -14.13 15.97 -3.11
CA ALA A 486 -13.73 17.37 -2.91
C ALA A 486 -14.77 18.18 -2.12
N LEU A 487 -16.06 17.93 -2.35
CA LEU A 487 -17.16 18.53 -1.59
C LEU A 487 -17.19 17.99 -0.15
N GLU A 488 -17.06 16.68 0.03
CA GLU A 488 -17.03 16.03 1.35
C GLU A 488 -15.81 16.45 2.19
N ALA A 489 -14.69 16.78 1.55
CA ALA A 489 -13.53 17.37 2.23
C ALA A 489 -13.87 18.71 2.89
N ILE A 490 -14.79 19.49 2.32
CA ILE A 490 -15.30 20.73 2.94
C ILE A 490 -16.27 20.38 4.07
N HIS A 491 -17.30 19.58 3.74
CA HIS A 491 -18.28 19.13 4.71
C HIS A 491 -18.92 17.80 4.30
N ARG A 492 -18.83 16.81 5.19
CA ARG A 492 -19.52 15.53 5.07
C ARG A 492 -20.61 15.43 6.15
N PRO A 493 -21.89 15.23 5.77
CA PRO A 493 -22.97 15.09 6.74
C PRO A 493 -22.85 13.78 7.55
N ARG A 494 -23.45 13.77 8.74
CA ARG A 494 -23.56 12.57 9.59
C ARG A 494 -24.54 11.57 8.97
N THR A 495 -24.21 10.29 9.02
CA THR A 495 -25.09 9.16 8.66
C THR A 495 -25.13 8.13 9.81
N SER A 496 -25.90 7.05 9.66
CA SER A 496 -25.92 5.92 10.62
C SER A 496 -24.54 5.26 10.77
N GLU A 497 -23.80 5.16 9.67
CA GLU A 497 -22.51 4.46 9.61
C GLU A 497 -21.29 5.39 9.74
N ARG A 498 -21.46 6.71 9.55
CA ARG A 498 -20.35 7.67 9.52
C ARG A 498 -20.63 8.93 10.31
N ARG A 499 -19.65 9.37 11.10
CA ARG A 499 -19.68 10.68 11.78
C ARG A 499 -19.57 11.83 10.79
N GLU A 500 -20.14 12.97 11.18
CA GLU A 500 -19.97 14.26 10.48
C GLU A 500 -18.47 14.57 10.33
N GLY A 501 -18.07 15.09 9.18
CA GLY A 501 -16.66 15.32 8.85
C GLY A 501 -16.44 16.50 7.91
N GLY A 502 -15.19 16.65 7.46
CA GLY A 502 -14.74 17.77 6.63
C GLY A 502 -14.21 18.94 7.45
N ILE A 503 -13.53 19.88 6.77
CA ILE A 503 -12.83 21.03 7.38
C ILE A 503 -13.76 21.83 8.31
N VAL A 504 -15.02 22.04 7.89
CA VAL A 504 -16.00 22.80 8.69
C VAL A 504 -16.33 22.10 10.01
N ALA A 505 -16.31 20.77 10.04
CA ALA A 505 -16.62 19.98 11.23
C ALA A 505 -15.41 19.82 12.16
N THR A 506 -14.18 19.85 11.64
CA THR A 506 -12.96 19.56 12.41
C THR A 506 -12.17 20.78 12.85
N ALA A 507 -11.99 21.76 11.97
CA ALA A 507 -11.19 22.96 12.24
C ALA A 507 -12.04 24.14 12.71
N GLY A 508 -13.36 24.07 12.51
CA GLY A 508 -14.25 25.23 12.63
C GLY A 508 -13.97 26.28 11.55
N LEU A 509 -14.91 27.21 11.36
CA LEU A 509 -14.64 28.41 10.56
C LEU A 509 -14.01 29.48 11.46
N PRO A 510 -13.12 30.35 10.93
CA PRO A 510 -12.66 31.53 11.64
C PRO A 510 -13.81 32.28 12.32
N GLU A 511 -13.66 32.67 13.59
CA GLU A 511 -14.72 33.34 14.38
C GLU A 511 -15.31 34.57 13.66
N ALA A 512 -14.50 35.25 12.83
CA ALA A 512 -14.89 36.37 11.99
C ALA A 512 -16.02 36.07 10.98
N LEU A 513 -16.25 34.80 10.62
CA LEU A 513 -17.28 34.39 9.66
C LEU A 513 -18.64 34.13 10.33
N GLY A 514 -18.70 34.00 11.66
CA GLY A 514 -19.93 33.80 12.42
C GLY A 514 -20.60 32.42 12.23
N ALA A 515 -21.44 32.02 13.20
CA ALA A 515 -22.10 30.70 13.22
C ALA A 515 -23.06 30.47 12.02
N GLY A 516 -23.63 31.53 11.44
CA GLY A 516 -24.51 31.45 10.28
C GLY A 516 -23.79 31.03 8.98
N ALA A 517 -22.51 31.40 8.82
CA ALA A 517 -21.74 31.04 7.63
C ALA A 517 -21.43 29.54 7.59
N ALA A 518 -21.18 28.92 8.75
CA ALA A 518 -20.98 27.47 8.85
C ALA A 518 -22.23 26.71 8.38
N GLY A 519 -23.42 27.10 8.88
CA GLY A 519 -24.68 26.48 8.46
C GLY A 519 -24.97 26.64 6.97
N ALA A 520 -24.76 27.85 6.43
CA ALA A 520 -24.93 28.12 5.01
C ALA A 520 -23.97 27.30 4.12
N LEU A 521 -22.71 27.18 4.53
CA LEU A 521 -21.71 26.39 3.81
C LEU A 521 -22.04 24.90 3.84
N LYS A 522 -22.45 24.36 4.99
CA LYS A 522 -22.91 22.96 5.11
C LYS A 522 -24.07 22.67 4.15
N ALA A 523 -25.07 23.54 4.12
CA ALA A 523 -26.23 23.40 3.24
C ALA A 523 -25.84 23.49 1.75
N ALA A 524 -24.95 24.42 1.40
CA ALA A 524 -24.46 24.59 0.03
C ALA A 524 -23.69 23.35 -0.46
N VAL A 525 -22.81 22.78 0.36
CA VAL A 525 -22.06 21.56 0.03
C VAL A 525 -23.00 20.36 -0.15
N ALA A 526 -23.94 20.17 0.77
CA ALA A 526 -24.92 19.08 0.66
C ALA A 526 -25.81 19.22 -0.59
N GLY A 527 -26.18 20.45 -0.95
CA GLY A 527 -26.91 20.74 -2.19
C GLY A 527 -26.07 20.44 -3.43
N ALA A 528 -24.81 20.88 -3.46
CA ALA A 528 -23.89 20.63 -4.57
C ALA A 528 -23.64 19.13 -4.77
N ALA A 529 -23.40 18.37 -3.69
CA ALA A 529 -23.13 16.93 -3.75
C ALA A 529 -24.29 16.15 -4.38
N LYS A 530 -25.54 16.50 -4.06
CA LYS A 530 -26.74 15.91 -4.69
C LYS A 530 -26.83 16.19 -6.20
N GLY A 531 -26.27 17.30 -6.66
CA GLY A 531 -26.30 17.72 -8.06
C GLY A 531 -25.16 17.17 -8.92
N VAL A 532 -24.18 16.46 -8.35
CA VAL A 532 -22.99 16.00 -9.09
C VAL A 532 -23.33 14.97 -10.15
N ALA A 533 -24.26 14.04 -9.90
CA ALA A 533 -24.55 12.94 -10.81
C ALA A 533 -25.08 13.39 -12.19
N GLY A 534 -26.00 14.37 -12.21
CA GLY A 534 -26.74 14.76 -13.42
C GLY A 534 -25.86 15.15 -14.62
N PRO A 535 -24.85 16.02 -14.47
CA PRO A 535 -23.93 16.33 -15.56
C PRO A 535 -23.16 15.13 -16.10
N PHE A 536 -22.74 14.18 -15.26
CA PHE A 536 -22.02 12.98 -15.70
C PHE A 536 -22.93 11.99 -16.43
N GLU A 537 -24.17 11.80 -15.95
CA GLU A 537 -25.19 10.98 -16.63
C GLU A 537 -25.50 11.53 -18.03
N ALA A 538 -25.66 12.86 -18.15
CA ALA A 538 -25.91 13.52 -19.43
C ALA A 538 -24.74 13.34 -20.42
N VAL A 539 -23.50 13.46 -19.95
CA VAL A 539 -22.30 13.26 -20.78
C VAL A 539 -22.11 11.79 -21.15
N GLY A 540 -22.40 10.85 -20.24
CA GLY A 540 -22.37 9.42 -20.53
C GLY A 540 -23.39 8.99 -21.58
N ALA A 541 -24.58 9.61 -21.59
CA ALA A 541 -25.58 9.37 -22.64
C ALA A 541 -25.10 9.78 -24.04
N LEU A 542 -24.14 10.71 -24.16
CA LEU A 542 -23.59 11.15 -25.43
C LEU A 542 -22.53 10.20 -26.01
N THR A 543 -21.94 9.32 -25.19
CA THR A 543 -20.79 8.50 -25.59
C THR A 543 -21.09 7.06 -25.99
N GLU A 544 -22.34 6.59 -25.88
CA GLU A 544 -22.90 5.28 -26.33
C GLU A 544 -22.16 3.97 -25.93
N GLU A 545 -20.88 4.01 -25.56
CA GLU A 545 -19.99 2.85 -25.39
C GLU A 545 -19.58 2.57 -23.93
N SER A 546 -20.04 3.32 -22.94
CA SER A 546 -19.51 3.19 -21.58
C SER A 546 -20.61 2.89 -20.54
N ARG A 547 -20.59 1.68 -19.97
CA ARG A 547 -21.16 1.37 -18.65
C ARG A 547 -20.23 1.78 -17.49
N ASP A 548 -19.13 2.48 -17.78
CA ASP A 548 -18.18 3.01 -16.80
C ASP A 548 -18.61 4.44 -16.40
N ASP A 549 -18.48 4.79 -15.12
CA ASP A 549 -18.80 6.11 -14.54
C ASP A 549 -17.80 7.21 -14.99
N ARG A 550 -16.99 6.91 -16.01
CA ARG A 550 -15.91 7.73 -16.53
C ARG A 550 -16.21 8.04 -17.99
N VAL A 551 -16.15 9.31 -18.34
CA VAL A 551 -16.27 9.73 -19.75
C VAL A 551 -14.96 10.37 -20.20
N SER A 552 -14.31 9.74 -21.17
CA SER A 552 -13.11 10.28 -21.81
C SER A 552 -13.48 11.03 -23.09
N ILE A 553 -13.24 12.34 -23.12
CA ILE A 553 -13.55 13.18 -24.28
C ILE A 553 -12.27 13.36 -25.09
N THR A 554 -12.06 12.50 -26.08
CA THR A 554 -10.93 12.59 -27.01
C THR A 554 -11.22 13.58 -28.14
N PRO A 555 -10.19 14.05 -28.88
CA PRO A 555 -10.40 14.84 -30.10
C PRO A 555 -11.32 14.15 -31.12
N GLY A 556 -11.29 12.81 -31.20
CA GLY A 556 -12.19 12.02 -32.04
C GLY A 556 -13.65 12.14 -31.60
N VAL A 557 -13.92 12.01 -30.29
CA VAL A 557 -15.27 12.21 -29.72
C VAL A 557 -15.78 13.62 -29.99
N ARG A 558 -14.94 14.66 -29.83
CA ARG A 558 -15.28 16.06 -30.13
C ARG A 558 -15.63 16.31 -31.60
N SER A 559 -15.01 15.56 -32.52
CA SER A 559 -15.27 15.67 -33.96
C SER A 559 -16.57 14.97 -34.42
N GLY A 560 -17.22 14.21 -33.52
CA GLY A 560 -18.46 13.51 -33.82
C GLY A 560 -19.67 14.45 -33.94
N THR A 561 -20.64 14.08 -34.77
CA THR A 561 -21.85 14.86 -35.06
C THR A 561 -22.77 15.09 -33.85
N ARG A 562 -22.54 14.39 -32.74
CA ARG A 562 -23.27 14.59 -31.48
C ARG A 562 -22.68 15.70 -30.59
N TRP A 563 -21.43 16.10 -30.84
CA TRP A 563 -20.69 17.08 -30.04
C TRP A 563 -20.48 18.42 -30.74
N GLY A 564 -20.43 18.44 -32.08
CA GLY A 564 -20.13 19.61 -32.90
C GLY A 564 -21.28 20.59 -33.13
#